data_AF-A0AAE3RLD2-F1
#
_entry.id   AF-A0AAE3RLD2-F1
#
_cell.length_a   1.000
_cell.length_b   1.000
_cell.length_c   1.000
_cell.angle_alpha   90.00
_cell.angle_beta   90.00
_cell.angle_gamma   90.00
#
_symmetry.space_group_name_H-M   'P 1'
#
loop_
_entity.id
_entity.type
_entity.pdbx_description
1 polymer ?
#
loop_
_entity_poly.entity_id
_entity_poly.type
_entity_poly.pdbx_seq_one_letter_code
_entity_poly.pdbx_strand_id
1 'polypeptide(L)'
;MAGLTKEQRAERAAAKLAATQVDANDPEQQEQQEQQEQQEQQEQQEQQEQQEQQEQQEQQEQQEQQLVAMITDFPAFPGGPNTANVHPDEVENWKAHGWKEME
;
A
#
# COMPACT_ATOMS: atom_id res chain seq x y z
N MET A 1 -53.75 30.00 19.93
CA MET A 1 -52.39 29.41 19.84
C MET A 1 -51.47 30.48 19.29
N ALA A 2 -50.70 31.16 20.15
CA ALA A 2 -49.79 32.20 19.71
C ALA A 2 -48.55 31.55 19.07
N GLY A 3 -48.36 31.74 17.77
CA GLY A 3 -47.11 31.41 17.10
C GLY A 3 -46.03 32.38 17.55
N LEU A 4 -44.80 31.87 17.77
CA LEU A 4 -43.62 32.69 18.06
C LEU A 4 -43.54 33.89 17.10
N THR A 5 -43.36 35.08 17.66
CA THR A 5 -43.15 36.31 16.87
C THR A 5 -41.88 36.19 16.03
N LYS A 6 -41.77 36.98 14.93
CA LYS A 6 -40.56 37.00 14.09
C LYS A 6 -39.28 37.23 14.90
N GLU A 7 -39.39 38.02 15.96
CA GLU A 7 -38.30 38.32 16.90
C GLU A 7 -37.85 37.08 17.68
N GLN A 8 -38.77 36.30 18.26
CA GLN A 8 -38.40 35.06 18.97
C GLN A 8 -37.79 34.02 18.04
N ARG A 9 -38.20 34.00 16.76
CA ARG A 9 -37.61 33.11 15.76
C ARG A 9 -36.17 33.53 15.41
N ALA A 10 -35.91 34.83 15.33
CA ALA A 10 -34.57 35.38 15.11
C ALA A 10 -33.65 35.13 16.32
N GLU A 11 -34.13 35.34 17.54
CA GLU A 11 -33.39 35.06 18.78
C GLU A 11 -33.04 33.58 18.90
N ARG A 12 -33.99 32.68 18.60
CA ARG A 12 -33.73 31.24 18.62
C ARG A 12 -32.75 30.80 17.53
N ALA A 13 -32.78 31.43 16.36
CA ALA A 13 -31.80 31.18 15.30
C ALA A 13 -30.40 31.67 15.70
N ALA A 14 -30.29 32.86 16.30
CA ALA A 14 -29.04 33.40 16.80
C ALA A 14 -28.46 32.54 17.94
N ALA A 15 -29.28 32.12 18.89
CA ALA A 15 -28.86 31.22 19.99
C ALA A 15 -28.37 29.87 19.47
N LYS A 16 -29.01 29.33 18.42
CA LYS A 16 -28.57 28.08 17.80
C LYS A 16 -27.22 28.23 17.09
N LEU A 17 -27.00 29.36 16.40
CA LEU A 17 -25.72 29.68 15.76
C LEU A 17 -24.60 29.96 16.78
N ALA A 18 -24.93 30.55 17.92
CA ALA A 18 -23.98 30.76 19.01
C ALA A 18 -23.59 29.42 19.66
N ALA A 19 -24.54 28.53 19.94
CA ALA A 19 -24.26 27.21 20.48
C ALA A 19 -23.36 26.38 19.54
N THR A 20 -23.66 26.35 18.23
CA THR A 20 -22.82 25.63 17.24
C THR A 20 -21.41 26.21 17.13
N GLN A 21 -21.22 27.53 17.29
CA GLN A 21 -19.89 28.14 17.27
C GLN A 21 -19.07 27.87 18.55
N VAL A 22 -19.75 27.69 19.70
CA VAL A 22 -19.10 27.30 20.96
C VAL A 22 -18.73 25.81 20.93
N ASP A 23 -19.60 24.94 20.41
CA ASP A 23 -19.30 23.52 20.16
C ASP A 23 -18.12 23.34 19.18
N ALA A 24 -17.99 24.22 18.18
CA ALA A 24 -16.85 24.21 17.25
C ALA A 24 -15.53 24.75 17.85
N ASN A 25 -15.58 25.42 19.01
CA ASN A 25 -14.41 25.86 19.78
C ASN A 25 -14.18 25.00 21.03
N ASP A 26 -14.93 23.91 21.19
CA ASP A 26 -14.75 23.01 22.31
C ASP A 26 -13.48 22.16 22.05
N PRO A 27 -12.50 22.18 22.96
CA PRO A 27 -11.24 21.45 22.77
C PRO A 27 -11.48 19.94 22.58
N GLU A 28 -12.55 19.36 23.13
CA GLU A 28 -12.88 17.94 22.90
C GLU A 28 -13.32 17.64 21.46
N GLN A 29 -13.97 18.58 20.76
CA GLN A 29 -14.31 18.40 19.34
C GLN A 29 -13.11 18.62 18.43
N GLN A 30 -12.21 19.56 18.76
CA GLN A 30 -10.95 19.75 18.05
C GLN A 30 -10.04 18.51 18.16
N GLU A 31 -9.86 17.95 19.35
CA GLU A 31 -9.08 16.72 19.54
C GLU A 31 -9.65 15.53 18.77
N GLN A 32 -10.98 15.42 18.66
CA GLN A 32 -11.62 14.37 17.87
C GLN A 32 -11.40 14.56 16.36
N GLN A 33 -11.44 15.80 15.85
CA GLN A 33 -11.14 16.09 14.45
C GLN A 33 -9.67 15.79 14.13
N GLU A 34 -8.74 16.23 14.98
CA GLU A 34 -7.30 15.95 14.81
C GLU A 34 -7.00 14.45 14.84
N GLN A 35 -7.65 13.68 15.73
CA GLN A 35 -7.51 12.22 15.74
C GLN A 35 -8.04 11.58 14.45
N GLN A 36 -9.15 12.07 13.92
CA GLN A 36 -9.75 11.54 12.69
C GLN A 36 -8.86 11.86 11.48
N GLU A 37 -8.32 13.08 11.37
CA GLU A 37 -7.33 13.43 10.33
C GLU A 37 -6.05 12.59 10.45
N GLN A 38 -5.56 12.32 11.67
CA GLN A 38 -4.39 11.47 11.89
C GLN A 38 -4.64 10.03 11.42
N GLN A 39 -5.83 9.50 11.70
CA GLN A 39 -6.23 8.16 11.29
C GLN A 39 -6.36 8.05 9.76
N GLU A 40 -6.97 9.06 9.11
CA GLU A 40 -7.03 9.14 7.64
C GLU A 40 -5.64 9.21 7.01
N GLN A 41 -4.72 9.96 7.62
CA GLN A 41 -3.34 10.08 7.14
C GLN A 41 -2.58 8.75 7.27
N GLN A 42 -2.84 7.99 8.34
CA GLN A 42 -2.25 6.68 8.58
C GLN A 42 -2.81 5.64 7.58
N GLU A 43 -4.12 5.63 7.35
CA GLU A 43 -4.75 4.77 6.33
C GLU A 43 -4.20 5.05 4.92
N GLN A 44 -3.96 6.33 4.59
CA GLN A 44 -3.40 6.72 3.30
C GLN A 44 -1.95 6.22 3.13
N GLN A 45 -1.17 6.22 4.22
CA GLN A 45 0.21 5.71 4.23
C GLN A 45 0.24 4.18 4.11
N GLU A 46 -0.63 3.46 4.83
CA GLU A 46 -0.79 2.01 4.68
C GLU A 46 -1.20 1.61 3.27
N GLN A 47 -2.08 2.39 2.64
CA GLN A 47 -2.51 2.13 1.26
C GLN A 47 -1.35 2.31 0.25
N GLN A 48 -0.45 3.27 0.49
CA GLN A 48 0.74 3.50 -0.33
C GLN A 48 1.77 2.37 -0.15
N GLU A 49 2.04 1.94 1.08
CA GLU A 49 2.90 0.78 1.35
C GLU A 49 2.38 -0.51 0.70
N GLN A 50 1.07 -0.71 0.70
CA GLN A 50 0.45 -1.88 0.07
C GLN A 50 0.64 -1.88 -1.45
N GLN A 51 0.61 -0.69 -2.07
CA GLN A 51 0.83 -0.52 -3.51
C GLN A 51 2.30 -0.77 -3.88
N GLU A 52 3.26 -0.25 -3.10
CA GLU A 52 4.70 -0.55 -3.28
C GLU A 52 5.02 -2.03 -3.14
N GLN A 53 4.36 -2.73 -2.21
CA GLN A 53 4.53 -4.17 -2.03
C GLN A 53 4.07 -4.96 -3.26
N GLN A 54 2.96 -4.52 -3.88
CA GLN A 54 2.41 -5.13 -5.08
C GLN A 54 3.34 -4.91 -6.29
N GLU A 55 3.88 -3.70 -6.47
CA GLU A 55 4.87 -3.41 -7.52
C GLU A 55 6.15 -4.23 -7.37
N GLN A 56 6.65 -4.42 -6.14
CA GLN A 56 7.81 -5.27 -5.89
C GLN A 56 7.54 -6.74 -6.26
N GLN A 57 6.34 -7.23 -5.97
CA GLN A 57 5.94 -8.59 -6.28
C GLN A 57 5.81 -8.79 -7.80
N GLU A 58 5.20 -7.83 -8.52
CA GLU A 58 5.17 -7.86 -10.00
C GLU A 58 6.57 -7.78 -10.63
N GLN A 59 7.50 -7.02 -10.02
CA GLN A 59 8.89 -6.98 -10.49
C GLN A 59 9.61 -8.32 -10.28
N GLN A 60 9.40 -8.98 -9.14
CA GLN A 60 9.92 -10.33 -8.93
C GLN A 60 9.33 -11.32 -9.94
N GLU A 61 8.03 -11.28 -10.14
CA GLU A 61 7.35 -12.19 -11.07
C GLU A 61 7.81 -11.95 -12.53
N GLN A 62 8.08 -10.71 -12.91
CA GLN A 62 8.71 -10.39 -14.20
C GLN A 62 10.16 -10.88 -14.29
N GLN A 63 10.95 -10.78 -13.23
CA GLN A 63 12.30 -11.34 -13.21
C GLN A 63 12.25 -12.86 -13.31
N GLU A 64 11.33 -13.51 -12.60
CA GLU A 64 11.14 -14.95 -12.65
C GLU A 64 10.70 -15.43 -14.03
N GLN A 65 9.84 -14.68 -14.71
CA GLN A 65 9.46 -14.96 -16.11
C GLN A 65 10.61 -14.76 -17.10
N GLN A 66 11.61 -13.95 -16.77
CA GLN A 66 12.80 -13.73 -17.58
C GLN A 66 13.94 -14.70 -17.24
N LEU A 67 13.79 -15.52 -16.20
CA LEU A 67 14.78 -16.55 -15.89
C LEU A 67 14.87 -17.55 -17.04
N VAL A 68 16.09 -17.88 -17.41
CA VAL A 68 16.40 -18.88 -18.41
C VAL A 68 16.58 -20.21 -17.70
N ALA A 69 15.76 -21.19 -18.05
CA ALA A 69 15.94 -22.55 -17.56
C ALA A 69 17.25 -23.12 -18.13
N MET A 70 18.16 -23.51 -17.26
CA MET A 70 19.43 -24.14 -17.60
C MET A 70 19.47 -25.57 -17.08
N ILE A 71 20.15 -26.44 -17.82
CA ILE A 71 20.33 -27.85 -17.52
C ILE A 71 21.81 -28.25 -17.63
N THR A 72 22.28 -29.15 -16.76
CA THR A 72 23.62 -29.74 -16.81
C THR A 72 23.59 -31.25 -16.80
N ASP A 73 24.44 -31.86 -17.63
CA ASP A 73 24.69 -33.31 -17.65
C ASP A 73 25.66 -33.74 -16.53
N PHE A 74 26.38 -32.78 -15.94
CA PHE A 74 27.42 -33.00 -14.93
C PHE A 74 27.07 -32.24 -13.65
N PRO A 75 26.15 -32.77 -12.82
CA PRO A 75 25.81 -32.14 -11.55
C PRO A 75 27.04 -32.05 -10.64
N ALA A 76 27.15 -30.97 -9.87
CA ALA A 76 28.33 -30.71 -9.03
C ALA A 76 28.57 -31.79 -7.95
N PHE A 77 27.53 -32.56 -7.60
CA PHE A 77 27.59 -33.69 -6.69
C PHE A 77 26.62 -34.80 -7.12
N PRO A 78 26.88 -36.08 -6.74
CA PRO A 78 25.99 -37.20 -7.06
C PRO A 78 24.59 -36.98 -6.48
N GLY A 79 23.57 -37.01 -7.35
CA GLY A 79 22.17 -36.75 -6.97
C GLY A 79 21.79 -35.27 -6.84
N GLY A 80 22.66 -34.34 -7.27
CA GLY A 80 22.35 -32.91 -7.30
C GLY A 80 21.34 -32.53 -8.39
N PRO A 81 20.76 -31.31 -8.29
CA PRO A 81 19.84 -30.80 -9.31
C PRO A 81 20.57 -30.66 -10.64
N ASN A 82 19.96 -31.17 -11.70
CA ASN A 82 20.44 -31.00 -13.06
C ASN A 82 19.79 -29.81 -13.75
N THR A 83 18.76 -29.19 -13.17
CA THR A 83 18.07 -28.02 -13.71
C THR A 83 18.13 -26.84 -12.73
N ALA A 84 18.19 -25.63 -13.27
CA ALA A 84 18.17 -24.38 -12.51
C ALA A 84 17.53 -23.26 -13.34
N ASN A 85 16.78 -22.36 -12.71
CA ASN A 85 16.31 -21.13 -13.34
C ASN A 85 17.37 -20.05 -13.08
N VAL A 86 17.98 -19.50 -14.13
CA VAL A 86 19.16 -18.64 -14.05
C VAL A 86 18.85 -17.27 -14.65
N HIS A 87 19.37 -16.19 -14.03
CA HIS A 87 19.20 -14.85 -14.58
C HIS A 87 19.93 -14.71 -15.92
N PRO A 88 19.36 -14.03 -16.95
CA PRO A 88 19.98 -13.87 -18.26
C PRO A 88 21.42 -13.32 -18.21
N ASP A 89 21.72 -12.42 -17.27
CA ASP A 89 23.07 -11.88 -17.08
C ASP A 89 24.09 -12.93 -16.61
N GLU A 90 23.63 -14.00 -15.95
CA GLU A 90 24.48 -15.05 -15.40
C GLU A 90 24.57 -16.28 -16.32
N VAL A 91 23.70 -16.39 -17.33
CA VAL A 91 23.64 -17.55 -18.24
C VAL A 91 25.01 -17.92 -18.82
N GLU A 92 25.80 -16.94 -19.26
CA GLU A 92 27.14 -17.20 -19.84
C GLU A 92 28.13 -17.77 -18.81
N ASN A 93 28.03 -17.35 -17.55
CA ASN A 93 28.85 -17.90 -16.47
C ASN A 93 28.46 -19.37 -16.20
N TRP A 94 27.17 -19.67 -16.17
CA TRP A 94 26.67 -21.03 -16.00
C TRP A 94 27.05 -21.93 -17.20
N LYS A 95 27.01 -21.40 -18.42
CA LYS A 95 27.52 -22.09 -19.62
C LYS A 95 29.01 -22.45 -19.49
N ALA A 96 29.83 -21.55 -18.94
CA ALA A 96 31.24 -21.85 -18.67
C ALA A 96 31.43 -22.99 -17.66
N HIS A 97 30.47 -23.20 -16.75
CA HIS A 97 30.41 -24.32 -15.82
C HIS A 97 29.79 -25.61 -16.41
N GLY A 98 29.52 -25.64 -17.72
CA GLY A 98 28.99 -26.82 -18.41
C GLY A 98 27.47 -26.94 -18.39
N TRP A 99 26.76 -25.91 -17.93
CA TRP A 99 25.31 -25.82 -18.07
C TRP A 99 24.93 -25.39 -19.49
N LYS A 100 23.71 -25.70 -19.92
CA LYS A 100 23.17 -25.36 -21.23
C LYS A 100 21.77 -24.82 -21.05
N GLU A 101 21.32 -23.93 -21.93
CA GLU A 101 19.92 -23.49 -21.93
C GLU A 101 19.03 -24.67 -22.32
N MET A 102 17.89 -24.79 -21.63
CA MET A 102 16.84 -25.73 -21.96
C MET A 102 15.94 -25.08 -23.02
N GLU A 103 16.19 -25.38 -24.30
CA GLU A 103 15.33 -24.97 -25.44
C GLU A 103 13.97 -25.69 -25.46
#